data_AF-A0A9W9UD33-F1
#
_entry.id   AF-A0A9W9UD33-F1
#
_cell.length_a   1.000
_cell.length_b   1.000
_cell.length_c   1.000
_cell.angle_alpha   90.00
_cell.angle_beta   90.00
_cell.angle_gamma   90.00
#
_symmetry.space_group_name_H-M   'P 1'
#
loop_
_entity.id
_entity.type
_entity.pdbx_description
1 polymer ?
#
loop_
_entity_poly.entity_id
_entity_poly.type
_entity_poly.pdbx_seq_one_letter_code
_entity_poly.pdbx_strand_id
1 'polypeptide(L)'
;MSYQGHCNCESIRITLPQQPANTVICHCDCCKRAGGSAFSLNYFVDEEDLTVEDTKSTLKIYEDKKSTSGNIVKRHFCSDCGSPVFTKTPKAPGKAFLKAALFDTISSPSTEVFANKQLEWVDLGATEKHA
;
A
#
# COMPACT_ATOMS: atom_id res chain seq x y z
N MET A 1 -10.53 14.33 13.75
CA MET A 1 -9.05 14.28 13.89
C MET A 1 -8.52 13.68 12.60
N SER A 2 -7.50 14.29 12.00
CA SER A 2 -6.85 13.74 10.81
C SER A 2 -6.11 12.44 11.15
N TYR A 3 -6.10 11.48 10.22
CA TYR A 3 -5.39 10.21 10.37
C TYR A 3 -4.04 10.31 9.68
N GLN A 4 -2.96 10.10 10.43
CA GLN A 4 -1.61 10.45 10.01
C GLN A 4 -0.66 9.26 10.05
N GLY A 5 0.22 9.20 9.06
CA GLY A 5 1.27 8.19 8.95
C GLY A 5 2.54 8.79 8.38
N HIS A 6 3.63 8.03 8.40
CA HIS A 6 4.92 8.49 7.92
C HIS A 6 5.79 7.34 7.40
N CYS A 7 6.78 7.67 6.56
CA CYS A 7 7.85 6.73 6.23
C CYS A 7 8.78 6.52 7.43
N ASN A 8 9.63 5.50 7.39
CA ASN A 8 10.50 5.13 8.53
C ASN A 8 11.47 6.24 8.96
N CYS A 9 11.92 7.12 8.05
CA CYS A 9 12.77 8.27 8.39
C CYS A 9 12.00 9.59 8.55
N GLU A 10 10.67 9.54 8.52
CA GLU A 10 9.77 10.69 8.71
C GLU A 10 9.89 11.83 7.68
N SER A 11 10.65 11.65 6.60
CA SER A 11 10.80 12.66 5.54
C SER A 11 9.50 12.88 4.76
N ILE A 12 8.68 11.84 4.68
CA ILE A 12 7.36 11.81 4.04
C ILE A 12 6.31 11.60 5.12
N ARG A 13 5.37 12.53 5.21
CA ARG A 13 4.17 12.44 6.05
C ARG A 13 2.93 12.31 5.18
N ILE A 14 2.01 11.48 5.64
CA ILE A 14 0.75 11.19 4.98
C ILE A 14 -0.39 11.62 5.89
N THR A 15 -1.37 12.31 5.31
CA THR A 15 -2.59 12.67 6.03
C THR A 15 -3.81 12.24 5.22
N LEU A 16 -4.76 11.59 5.92
CA LEU A 16 -6.12 11.29 5.45
C LEU A 16 -7.15 12.01 6.34
N PRO A 17 -8.37 12.31 5.84
CA PRO A 17 -9.42 12.94 6.64
C PRO A 17 -9.82 12.10 7.86
N GLN A 18 -9.77 10.78 7.72
CA GLN A 18 -10.11 9.79 8.75
C GLN A 18 -9.46 8.43 8.44
N GLN A 19 -9.42 7.53 9.44
CA GLN A 19 -8.96 6.15 9.25
C GLN A 19 -9.94 5.39 8.34
N PRO A 20 -9.49 4.78 7.23
CA PRO A 20 -10.37 3.97 6.39
C PRO A 20 -10.87 2.73 7.16
N ALA A 21 -12.13 2.34 6.97
CA ALA A 21 -12.77 1.29 7.76
C ALA A 21 -12.09 -0.09 7.63
N ASN A 22 -11.50 -0.39 6.48
CA ASN A 22 -10.92 -1.71 6.19
C ASN A 22 -9.59 -1.59 5.44
N THR A 23 -8.78 -2.63 5.56
CA THR A 23 -7.57 -2.82 4.72
C THR A 23 -7.75 -3.97 3.72
N VAL A 24 -6.93 -3.93 2.67
CA VAL A 24 -6.82 -4.97 1.65
C VAL A 24 -5.44 -5.61 1.70
N ILE A 25 -5.42 -6.93 1.82
CA ILE A 25 -4.21 -7.75 1.75
C ILE A 25 -3.98 -8.16 0.30
N CYS A 26 -2.76 -7.96 -0.19
CA CYS A 26 -2.36 -8.41 -1.51
C CYS A 26 -1.20 -9.40 -1.42
N HIS A 27 -1.43 -10.61 -1.94
CA HIS A 27 -0.49 -11.72 -1.88
C HIS A 27 0.36 -11.88 -3.15
N CYS A 28 0.17 -11.05 -4.17
CA CYS A 28 0.92 -11.20 -5.42
C CYS A 28 2.44 -11.02 -5.19
N ASP A 29 3.25 -11.71 -5.99
CA ASP A 29 4.71 -11.74 -5.79
C ASP A 29 5.34 -10.35 -5.87
N CYS A 30 4.81 -9.47 -6.74
CA CYS A 30 5.28 -8.10 -6.85
C CYS A 30 4.98 -7.28 -5.58
N CYS A 31 3.84 -7.50 -4.92
CA CYS A 31 3.49 -6.83 -3.68
C CYS A 31 4.27 -7.37 -2.49
N LYS A 32 4.51 -8.69 -2.42
CA LYS A 32 5.43 -9.28 -1.41
C LYS A 32 6.84 -8.70 -1.52
N ARG A 33 7.40 -8.67 -2.74
CA ARG A 33 8.74 -8.10 -3.00
C ARG A 33 8.82 -6.61 -2.70
N ALA A 34 7.83 -5.84 -3.14
CA ALA A 34 7.82 -4.39 -2.93
C ALA A 34 7.57 -4.00 -1.47
N GLY A 35 6.82 -4.82 -0.72
CA GLY A 35 6.54 -4.60 0.70
C GLY A 35 7.55 -5.22 1.65
N GLY A 36 8.41 -6.14 1.17
CA GLY A 36 9.36 -6.87 2.01
C GLY A 36 8.71 -7.82 3.03
N SER A 37 7.48 -8.28 2.78
CA SER A 37 6.69 -9.09 3.72
C SER A 37 5.92 -10.21 3.02
N ALA A 38 5.32 -11.11 3.79
CA ALA A 38 4.50 -12.23 3.32
C ALA A 38 3.29 -11.78 2.49
N PHE A 39 2.85 -10.54 2.68
CA PHE A 39 1.83 -9.87 1.90
C PHE A 39 2.00 -8.35 2.02
N SER A 40 1.30 -7.60 1.18
CA SER A 40 1.18 -6.15 1.35
C SER A 40 -0.18 -5.79 1.95
N LEU A 41 -0.19 -5.02 3.02
CA LEU A 41 -1.40 -4.43 3.60
C LEU A 41 -1.61 -3.02 3.07
N ASN A 42 -2.79 -2.74 2.53
CA ASN A 42 -3.05 -1.48 1.83
C ASN A 42 -4.40 -0.89 2.24
N TYR A 43 -4.45 0.44 2.27
CA TYR A 43 -5.70 1.19 2.15
C TYR A 43 -5.93 1.54 0.69
N PHE A 44 -7.17 1.39 0.23
CA PHE A 44 -7.60 1.86 -1.07
C PHE A 44 -8.33 3.18 -0.88
N VAL A 45 -7.68 4.28 -1.25
CA VAL A 45 -8.16 5.64 -0.98
C VAL A 45 -8.28 6.45 -2.27
N ASP A 46 -9.16 7.45 -2.25
CA ASP A 46 -9.21 8.46 -3.29
C ASP A 46 -7.97 9.37 -3.23
N GLU A 47 -7.44 9.73 -4.40
CA GLU A 47 -6.27 10.61 -4.47
C GLU A 47 -6.56 12.01 -3.93
N GLU A 48 -7.80 12.48 -4.00
CA GLU A 48 -8.23 13.77 -3.45
C GLU A 48 -8.22 13.82 -1.92
N ASP A 49 -8.40 12.67 -1.26
CA ASP A 49 -8.33 12.56 0.19
C ASP A 49 -6.88 12.38 0.69
N LEU A 50 -5.94 12.06 -0.19
CA LEU A 50 -4.57 11.74 0.15
C LEU A 50 -3.67 12.98 0.10
N THR A 51 -3.32 13.52 1.27
CA THR A 51 -2.27 14.55 1.37
C THR A 51 -0.91 13.90 1.63
N VAL A 52 0.08 14.26 0.81
CA VAL A 52 1.47 13.77 0.91
C VAL A 52 2.41 14.97 1.08
N GLU A 53 3.04 15.05 2.24
CA GLU A 53 4.04 16.06 2.57
C GLU A 53 5.44 15.45 2.47
N ASP A 54 6.19 15.81 1.44
CA ASP A 54 7.55 15.33 1.20
C ASP A 54 8.56 16.47 1.32
N THR A 55 8.86 16.83 2.57
CA THR A 55 9.69 18.00 2.93
C THR A 55 11.11 17.96 2.36
N LYS A 56 11.61 16.77 2.02
CA LYS A 56 12.98 16.54 1.53
C LYS A 56 13.04 16.10 0.07
N SER A 57 11.93 16.09 -0.67
CA SER A 57 11.87 15.61 -2.08
C SER A 57 12.39 14.17 -2.27
N THR A 58 12.09 13.33 -1.29
CA THR A 58 12.53 11.93 -1.16
C THR A 58 11.55 10.93 -1.78
N LEU A 59 10.35 11.36 -2.17
CA LEU A 59 9.38 10.50 -2.84
C LEU A 59 9.83 10.23 -4.28
N LYS A 60 10.19 8.96 -4.56
CA LYS A 60 10.57 8.50 -5.89
C LYS A 60 9.57 7.48 -6.41
N ILE A 61 9.56 7.33 -7.73
CA ILE A 61 8.65 6.45 -8.46
C ILE A 61 9.47 5.36 -9.13
N TYR A 62 9.08 4.12 -8.89
CA TYR A 62 9.51 2.98 -9.68
C TYR A 62 8.35 2.48 -10.54
N GLU A 63 8.58 2.39 -11.85
CA GLU A 63 7.62 1.84 -12.80
C GLU A 63 7.80 0.32 -12.90
N ASP A 64 6.93 -0.41 -12.20
CA ASP A 64 6.89 -1.87 -12.24
C ASP A 64 6.18 -2.34 -13.52
N LYS A 65 6.99 -2.60 -14.55
CA LYS A 65 6.55 -3.10 -15.87
C LYS A 65 6.26 -4.60 -15.88
N LYS A 66 6.57 -5.32 -14.81
CA LYS A 66 6.40 -6.78 -14.68
C LYS A 66 5.36 -7.12 -13.61
N SER A 67 4.39 -6.24 -13.38
CA SER A 67 3.35 -6.49 -12.39
C SER A 67 2.51 -7.71 -12.77
N THR A 68 2.07 -8.47 -11.77
CA THR A 68 1.16 -9.63 -11.98
C THR A 68 -0.12 -9.27 -12.73
N SER A 69 -0.54 -7.99 -12.67
CA SER A 69 -1.76 -7.51 -13.32
C SER A 69 -1.64 -7.28 -14.83
N GLY A 70 -0.42 -7.36 -15.39
CA GLY A 70 -0.10 -7.03 -16.79
C GLY A 70 0.04 -5.53 -17.08
N ASN A 71 -0.19 -4.65 -16.10
CA ASN A 71 -0.10 -3.20 -16.25
C ASN A 71 1.22 -2.66 -15.71
N ILE A 72 1.63 -1.49 -16.21
CA ILE A 72 2.69 -0.71 -15.58
C ILE A 72 2.12 -0.11 -14.28
N VAL A 73 2.69 -0.51 -13.15
CA VAL A 73 2.27 -0.07 -11.83
C VAL A 73 3.30 0.92 -11.28
N LYS A 74 2.87 2.11 -10.87
CA LYS A 74 3.73 3.17 -10.33
C LYS A 74 3.84 3.04 -8.82
N ARG A 75 4.98 2.55 -8.34
CA ARG A 75 5.26 2.35 -6.91
C ARG A 75 6.00 3.57 -6.38
N HIS A 76 5.40 4.27 -5.43
CA HIS A 76 5.98 5.44 -4.79
C HIS A 76 6.64 5.01 -3.48
N PHE A 77 7.89 5.40 -3.27
CA PHE A 77 8.69 4.99 -2.11
C PHE A 77 9.61 6.13 -1.65
N CYS A 78 10.04 6.07 -0.40
CA CYS A 78 11.03 6.99 0.13
C CYS A 78 12.44 6.57 -0.34
N SER A 79 13.18 7.45 -1.00
CA SER A 79 14.57 7.18 -1.42
C SER A 79 15.55 7.05 -0.26
N ASP A 80 15.25 7.67 0.89
CA ASP A 80 16.18 7.74 2.02
C ASP A 80 16.12 6.48 2.90
N CYS A 81 14.91 5.97 3.15
CA CYS A 81 14.71 4.79 4.02
C CYS A 81 14.12 3.56 3.31
N GLY A 82 13.76 3.67 2.03
CA GLY A 82 13.19 2.58 1.25
C GLY A 82 11.72 2.25 1.56
N SER A 83 11.09 2.91 2.54
CA SER A 83 9.69 2.64 2.88
C SER A 83 8.77 2.80 1.66
N PRO A 84 7.94 1.79 1.34
CA PRO A 84 6.93 1.93 0.31
C PRO A 84 5.83 2.87 0.82
N VAL A 85 5.39 3.83 0.01
CA VAL A 85 4.40 4.84 0.41
C VAL A 85 3.03 4.50 -0.15
N PHE A 86 2.86 4.57 -1.47
CA PHE A 86 1.62 4.18 -2.13
C PHE A 86 1.89 3.67 -3.54
N THR A 87 0.89 3.00 -4.12
CA THR A 87 0.96 2.48 -5.48
C THR A 87 -0.20 3.03 -6.31
N LYS A 88 0.08 3.40 -7.56
CA LYS A 88 -0.93 3.82 -8.54
C LYS A 88 -0.94 2.87 -9.73
N THR A 89 -2.11 2.59 -10.29
CA THR A 89 -2.28 1.66 -11.42
C THR A 89 -3.34 2.20 -12.38
N PRO A 90 -3.17 2.04 -13.71
CA PRO A 90 -4.19 2.46 -14.67
C PRO A 90 -5.52 1.71 -14.53
N LYS A 91 -5.54 0.56 -13.84
CA LYS A 91 -6.78 -0.18 -13.55
C LYS A 91 -7.71 0.49 -12.53
N ALA A 92 -7.20 1.46 -11.77
CA ALA A 92 -7.96 2.18 -10.76
C ALA A 92 -7.56 3.68 -10.82
N PRO A 93 -7.98 4.40 -11.87
CA PRO A 93 -7.67 5.81 -12.02
C PRO A 93 -8.28 6.63 -10.87
N GLY A 94 -7.54 7.64 -10.39
CA GLY A 94 -7.96 8.50 -9.27
C GLY A 94 -7.86 7.85 -7.89
N LYS A 95 -7.31 6.63 -7.80
CA LYS A 95 -7.15 5.89 -6.54
C LYS A 95 -5.69 5.62 -6.23
N ALA A 96 -5.35 5.66 -4.95
CA ALA A 96 -4.05 5.25 -4.42
C ALA A 96 -4.18 4.02 -3.52
N PHE A 97 -3.29 3.04 -3.75
CA PHE A 97 -3.11 1.88 -2.90
C PHE A 97 -2.05 2.26 -1.86
N LEU A 98 -2.49 2.96 -0.82
CA LEU A 98 -1.66 3.49 0.26
C LEU A 98 -1.18 2.36 1.17
N LYS A 99 0.09 2.34 1.55
CA LYS A 99 0.60 1.32 2.48
C LYS A 99 0.08 1.58 3.88
N ALA A 100 -0.71 0.65 4.39
CA ALA A 100 -1.34 0.78 5.70
C ALA A 100 -0.31 0.79 6.83
N ALA A 101 0.83 0.11 6.63
CA ALA A 101 1.93 0.03 7.59
C ALA A 101 2.72 1.34 7.81
N LEU A 102 2.32 2.45 7.17
CA LEU A 102 2.83 3.79 7.48
C LEU A 102 2.17 4.41 8.73
N PHE A 103 1.10 3.80 9.23
CA PHE A 103 0.27 4.31 10.32
C PHE A 103 0.36 3.41 11.54
N ASP A 104 0.25 3.99 12.74
CA ASP A 104 0.38 3.25 14.00
C ASP A 104 -0.84 2.39 14.34
N THR A 105 -2.04 2.83 13.95
CA THR A 105 -3.30 2.14 14.22
C THR A 105 -3.97 1.72 12.94
N ILE A 106 -4.01 0.42 12.63
CA ILE A 106 -4.47 -0.09 11.34
C ILE A 106 -5.78 -0.85 11.50
N SER A 107 -6.71 -0.62 10.57
CA SER A 107 -7.99 -1.31 10.52
C SER A 107 -7.81 -2.75 10.04
N SER A 108 -8.60 -3.67 10.58
CA SER A 108 -8.54 -5.08 10.20
C SER A 108 -8.75 -5.26 8.68
N PRO A 109 -8.12 -6.28 8.09
CA PRO A 109 -8.36 -6.62 6.69
C PRO A 109 -9.79 -7.13 6.52
N SER A 110 -10.47 -6.68 5.47
CA SER A 110 -11.75 -7.25 5.03
C SER A 110 -11.58 -8.19 3.83
N THR A 111 -10.53 -7.97 3.05
CA THR A 111 -10.40 -8.52 1.71
C THR A 111 -8.95 -8.93 1.43
N GLU A 112 -8.78 -10.09 0.81
CA GLU A 112 -7.53 -10.61 0.28
C GLU A 112 -7.61 -10.72 -1.24
N VAL A 113 -6.59 -10.24 -1.95
CA VAL A 113 -6.47 -10.37 -3.41
C VAL A 113 -5.23 -11.16 -3.78
N PHE A 114 -5.31 -11.90 -4.88
CA PHE A 114 -4.33 -12.92 -5.28
C PHE A 114 -4.13 -13.98 -4.19
N ALA A 115 -5.19 -14.39 -3.50
CA ALA A 115 -5.13 -15.33 -2.37
C ALA A 115 -4.51 -16.70 -2.75
N ASN A 116 -4.56 -17.08 -4.04
CA ASN A 116 -3.84 -18.24 -4.57
C ASN A 116 -2.29 -18.12 -4.50
N LYS A 117 -1.75 -16.95 -4.20
CA LYS A 117 -0.32 -16.66 -4.00
C LYS A 117 0.07 -16.47 -2.54
N GLN A 118 -0.87 -16.69 -1.61
CA GLN A 118 -0.61 -16.71 -0.16
C GLN A 118 0.44 -17.79 0.15
N LEU A 119 1.37 -17.46 1.06
CA LEU A 119 2.36 -18.44 1.52
C LEU A 119 1.67 -19.46 2.43
N GLU A 120 1.97 -20.74 2.26
CA GLU A 120 1.26 -21.84 2.93
C GLU A 120 1.28 -21.76 4.46
N TRP A 121 2.34 -21.19 5.03
CA TRP A 121 2.51 -21.04 6.48
C TRP A 121 1.82 -19.80 7.07
N VAL A 122 1.24 -18.93 6.23
CA VAL A 122 0.50 -17.75 6.68
C VAL A 122 -0.95 -18.13 6.92
N ASP A 123 -1.47 -17.90 8.12
CA ASP A 123 -2.90 -17.98 8.44
C ASP A 123 -3.39 -16.59 8.88
N LEU A 124 -4.41 -16.07 8.18
CA LEU A 124 -4.97 -14.73 8.37
C LEU A 124 -6.41 -14.75 8.91
N GLY A 125 -6.97 -15.94 9.16
CA GLY A 125 -8.35 -16.08 9.61
C GLY A 125 -9.40 -15.77 8.53
N ALA A 126 -10.58 -15.31 8.96
CA ALA A 126 -11.75 -15.15 8.11
C ALA A 126 -11.78 -13.79 7.38
N THR A 127 -11.11 -13.73 6.24
CA THR A 127 -11.16 -12.61 5.28
C THR A 127 -11.76 -13.05 3.96
N GLU A 128 -12.44 -12.16 3.24
CA GLU A 128 -12.99 -12.48 1.91
C GLU A 128 -11.84 -12.63 0.90
N LYS A 129 -11.76 -13.78 0.22
CA LYS A 129 -10.64 -14.13 -0.66
C LYS A 129 -11.01 -13.97 -2.14
N HIS A 130 -10.16 -13.27 -2.88
CA HIS A 130 -10.22 -13.14 -4.33
C HIS A 130 -8.91 -13.60 -4.99
N ALA A 131 -9.04 -14.23 -6.16
CA ALA A 131 -7.92 -14.72 -6.96
C ALA A 131 -7.21 -13.62 -7.75
#